data_AF-A0A4R9GY35-F1
#
_entry.id   AF-A0A4R9GY35-F1
#
_cell.length_a   1.000
_cell.length_b   1.000
_cell.length_c   1.000
_cell.angle_alpha   90.00
_cell.angle_beta   90.00
_cell.angle_gamma   90.00
#
_symmetry.space_group_name_H-M   'P 1'
#
loop_
_entity.id
_entity.type
_entity.pdbx_description
1 polymer ?
#
loop_
_entity_poly.entity_id
_entity_poly.type
_entity_poly.pdbx_seq_one_letter_code
_entity_poly.pdbx_strand_id
1 'polypeptide(L)'
;MEKFTEITGIKLSRTDKIHVEKYSDLDLGRYTISSFNRYRDNRMLWALEYVFRFKSAWPAEGLWRQSAIDKVIQRAVLLHDMEMPGYVETAIQSYQFYAADHLLTQFEKLSPEFQAEDLASILCGNTKEEFLNAIKGIIQTKFDLKLYGPIPEFMDPDHSAHKKYLERLEKQYVLIEQGIPKAVEYFQKIEEPITFRKRIKANYFGIPVPTFGFGQFVTKSRGYILKSSEPNKVPKTWEKVSLNDKCKLAFAAVTEQRPWELVVTTRQGRDDARNLLLLDMIKAGLGVTEICNKFKEISLKNGDLTASGKPKSVTADTVEKLILAAKEPGFQPPSIFRKYEMMLEEAIHWEKHNELTANSINFLVHSCRKKSINDDIKTLCFDNIEGMLVKPDERRKIEELWGLEIPDTTEQEEQEEAA
;
A
#
# COMPACT_ATOMS: atom_id res chain seq x y z
N MET A 1 -34.92 -26.68 -7.22
CA MET A 1 -35.18 -25.34 -7.79
C MET A 1 -36.49 -25.28 -8.57
N GLU A 2 -36.91 -26.32 -9.29
CA GLU A 2 -38.16 -26.29 -10.09
C GLU A 2 -39.46 -26.25 -9.26
N LYS A 3 -39.51 -26.88 -8.08
CA LYS A 3 -40.70 -26.84 -7.19
C LYS A 3 -41.03 -25.46 -6.58
N PHE A 4 -40.13 -24.47 -6.66
CA PHE A 4 -40.35 -23.15 -6.06
C PHE A 4 -40.97 -22.14 -7.04
N THR A 5 -40.77 -22.36 -8.34
CA THR A 5 -41.28 -21.49 -9.41
C THR A 5 -42.78 -21.71 -9.66
N GLU A 6 -43.27 -22.92 -9.39
CA GLU A 6 -44.67 -23.34 -9.63
C GLU A 6 -45.68 -22.74 -8.63
N ILE A 7 -45.21 -22.31 -7.44
CA ILE A 7 -46.10 -21.88 -6.36
C ILE A 7 -46.43 -20.38 -6.38
N THR A 8 -45.55 -19.53 -6.93
CA THR A 8 -45.66 -18.07 -6.71
C THR A 8 -45.92 -17.24 -7.97
N GLY A 9 -45.76 -17.80 -9.17
CA GLY A 9 -46.08 -17.11 -10.44
C GLY A 9 -45.28 -15.82 -10.73
N ILE A 10 -44.32 -15.43 -9.89
CA ILE A 10 -43.57 -14.18 -10.04
C ILE A 10 -42.17 -14.48 -10.60
N LYS A 11 -41.92 -14.07 -11.84
CA LYS A 11 -40.57 -13.95 -12.41
C LYS A 11 -39.94 -12.64 -11.94
N LEU A 12 -38.93 -12.72 -11.06
CA LEU A 12 -38.17 -11.55 -10.62
C LEU A 12 -37.05 -11.22 -11.62
N SER A 13 -36.95 -9.95 -12.04
CA SER A 13 -35.82 -9.41 -12.79
C SER A 13 -34.58 -9.25 -11.89
N ARG A 14 -33.40 -9.21 -12.52
CA ARG A 14 -32.08 -9.38 -11.88
C ARG A 14 -31.54 -8.14 -11.15
N THR A 15 -32.20 -7.00 -11.21
CA THR A 15 -31.60 -5.70 -10.84
C THR A 15 -32.16 -5.03 -9.59
N ASP A 16 -33.30 -5.47 -9.05
CA ASP A 16 -33.94 -4.80 -7.90
C ASP A 16 -34.08 -5.69 -6.66
N LYS A 17 -33.05 -6.51 -6.39
CA LYS A 17 -32.98 -7.26 -5.12
C LYS A 17 -32.07 -6.55 -4.13
N ILE A 18 -32.71 -5.76 -3.26
CA ILE A 18 -32.19 -5.49 -1.92
C ILE A 18 -31.99 -6.86 -1.26
N HIS A 19 -30.75 -7.38 -1.27
CA HIS A 19 -30.41 -8.64 -0.62
C HIS A 19 -30.35 -8.44 0.91
N VAL A 20 -31.54 -8.43 1.53
CA VAL A 20 -31.75 -8.48 3.00
C VAL A 20 -31.60 -9.92 3.54
N GLU A 21 -30.68 -10.72 2.99
CA GLU A 21 -30.35 -12.06 3.52
C GLU A 21 -29.03 -12.08 4.30
N LYS A 22 -28.42 -10.93 4.63
CA LYS A 22 -27.11 -10.88 5.30
C LYS A 22 -27.07 -10.30 6.71
N TYR A 23 -28.20 -10.29 7.43
CA TYR A 23 -28.23 -9.79 8.81
C TYR A 23 -28.90 -10.73 9.82
N SER A 24 -29.05 -12.03 9.53
CA SER A 24 -29.55 -13.02 10.52
C SER A 24 -28.50 -13.98 11.08
N ASP A 25 -27.27 -14.01 10.54
CA ASP A 25 -26.24 -15.01 10.89
C ASP A 25 -24.92 -14.39 11.37
N LEU A 26 -24.98 -13.26 12.08
CA LEU A 26 -23.78 -12.51 12.50
C LEU A 26 -23.10 -13.16 13.72
N ASP A 27 -22.53 -14.33 13.49
CA ASP A 27 -21.47 -14.89 14.30
C ASP A 27 -20.13 -14.33 13.78
N LEU A 28 -19.45 -13.56 14.62
CA LEU A 28 -18.55 -12.48 14.24
C LEU A 28 -17.10 -12.91 13.99
N GLY A 29 -16.86 -14.18 13.68
CA GLY A 29 -15.54 -14.75 13.42
C GLY A 29 -14.91 -14.41 12.05
N ARG A 30 -15.31 -13.31 11.38
CA ARG A 30 -15.03 -13.06 9.94
C ARG A 30 -14.29 -11.76 9.59
N TYR A 31 -13.85 -10.98 10.56
CA TYR A 31 -13.18 -9.70 10.27
C TYR A 31 -11.72 -9.89 9.89
N THR A 32 -11.32 -9.23 8.82
CA THR A 32 -9.90 -9.20 8.40
C THR A 32 -9.17 -8.10 9.17
N ILE A 33 -7.84 -8.22 9.27
CA ILE A 33 -6.98 -7.15 9.80
C ILE A 33 -7.23 -5.79 9.10
N SER A 34 -7.57 -5.82 7.81
CA SER A 34 -7.95 -4.60 7.07
C SER A 34 -9.24 -3.98 7.60
N SER A 35 -10.20 -4.79 8.05
CA SER A 35 -11.43 -4.33 8.69
C SER A 35 -11.15 -3.70 10.06
N PHE A 36 -10.31 -4.34 10.89
CA PHE A 36 -9.91 -3.77 12.18
C PHE A 36 -9.20 -2.43 12.03
N ASN A 37 -8.23 -2.34 11.12
CA ASN A 37 -7.52 -1.09 10.85
C ASN A 37 -8.50 0.00 10.41
N ARG A 38 -9.38 -0.31 9.44
CA ARG A 38 -10.35 0.68 8.97
C ARG A 38 -11.28 1.15 10.08
N TYR A 39 -11.75 0.25 10.95
CA TYR A 39 -12.60 0.63 12.08
C TYR A 39 -11.89 1.56 13.08
N ARG A 40 -10.62 1.28 13.39
CA ARG A 40 -9.84 2.12 14.32
C ARG A 40 -9.51 3.49 13.72
N ASP A 41 -9.20 3.52 12.43
CA ASP A 41 -8.86 4.76 11.73
C ASP A 41 -10.10 5.63 11.51
N ASN A 42 -11.21 5.04 11.04
CA ASN A 42 -12.46 5.74 10.79
C ASN A 42 -13.66 4.77 10.76
N ARG A 43 -14.49 4.80 11.81
CA ARG A 43 -15.67 3.92 11.95
C ARG A 43 -16.74 4.16 10.89
N MET A 44 -16.93 5.41 10.45
CA MET A 44 -17.88 5.72 9.38
C MET A 44 -17.43 5.14 8.05
N LEU A 45 -16.14 5.26 7.72
CA LEU A 45 -15.59 4.64 6.52
C LEU A 45 -15.55 3.11 6.61
N TRP A 46 -15.31 2.56 7.79
CA TRP A 46 -15.49 1.13 8.02
C TRP A 46 -16.92 0.70 7.73
N ALA A 47 -17.92 1.41 8.23
CA ALA A 47 -19.32 1.09 7.97
C ALA A 47 -19.64 1.21 6.47
N LEU A 48 -19.19 2.29 5.84
CA LEU A 48 -19.35 2.54 4.42
C LEU A 48 -18.81 1.37 3.57
N GLU A 49 -17.61 0.86 3.90
CA GLU A 49 -16.96 -0.23 3.18
C GLU A 49 -17.48 -1.63 3.51
N TYR A 50 -17.66 -1.94 4.79
CA TYR A 50 -17.91 -3.31 5.25
C TYR A 50 -19.40 -3.60 5.50
N VAL A 51 -20.22 -2.57 5.72
CA VAL A 51 -21.67 -2.69 5.90
C VAL A 51 -22.41 -2.29 4.62
N PHE A 52 -22.17 -1.07 4.12
CA PHE A 52 -22.86 -0.54 2.93
C PHE A 52 -22.19 -0.92 1.60
N ARG A 53 -20.99 -1.52 1.66
CA ARG A 53 -20.21 -2.00 0.51
C ARG A 53 -19.89 -0.93 -0.54
N PHE A 54 -19.85 0.33 -0.13
CA PHE A 54 -19.34 1.36 -0.98
C PHE A 54 -17.81 1.25 -1.02
N LYS A 55 -17.25 1.35 -2.23
CA LYS A 55 -15.82 1.40 -2.45
C LYS A 55 -15.52 2.69 -3.18
N SER A 56 -14.57 3.46 -2.65
CA SER A 56 -14.12 4.67 -3.31
C SER A 56 -13.59 4.36 -4.73
N ALA A 57 -13.92 5.26 -5.65
CA ALA A 57 -13.39 5.31 -6.99
C ALA A 57 -11.99 5.92 -7.04
N TRP A 58 -11.47 6.46 -5.93
CA TRP A 58 -10.11 6.99 -5.88
C TRP A 58 -9.06 5.88 -5.89
N PRO A 59 -7.94 6.12 -6.58
CA PRO A 59 -6.85 5.17 -6.72
C PRO A 59 -6.22 4.79 -5.37
N ALA A 60 -5.53 3.65 -5.37
CA ALA A 60 -4.81 3.10 -4.22
C ALA A 60 -3.37 2.75 -4.62
N GLU A 61 -2.66 3.73 -5.19
CA GLU A 61 -1.36 3.60 -5.85
C GLU A 61 -0.32 2.91 -4.97
N GLY A 62 -0.25 3.29 -3.69
CA GLY A 62 0.67 2.67 -2.74
C GLY A 62 0.41 1.17 -2.52
N LEU A 63 -0.86 0.73 -2.54
CA LEU A 63 -1.23 -0.68 -2.42
C LEU A 63 -0.88 -1.46 -3.68
N TRP A 64 -1.10 -0.88 -4.86
CA TRP A 64 -0.74 -1.48 -6.14
C TRP A 64 0.77 -1.65 -6.26
N ARG A 65 1.53 -0.60 -5.91
CA ARG A 65 3.00 -0.62 -5.85
C ARG A 65 3.49 -1.72 -4.91
N GLN A 66 2.97 -1.77 -3.68
CA GLN A 66 3.36 -2.81 -2.71
C GLN A 66 3.07 -4.21 -3.25
N SER A 67 1.90 -4.40 -3.86
CA SER A 67 1.51 -5.70 -4.43
C SER A 67 2.42 -6.13 -5.58
N ALA A 68 2.87 -5.18 -6.41
CA ALA A 68 3.81 -5.45 -7.50
C ALA A 68 5.21 -5.84 -6.97
N ILE A 69 5.73 -5.06 -6.01
CA ILE A 69 7.01 -5.33 -5.34
C ILE A 69 6.99 -6.71 -4.68
N ASP A 70 5.96 -6.99 -3.87
CA ASP A 70 5.87 -8.24 -3.13
C ASP A 70 5.91 -9.45 -4.06
N LYS A 71 5.07 -9.45 -5.11
CA LYS A 71 4.98 -10.54 -6.10
C LYS A 71 6.33 -10.89 -6.72
N VAL A 72 7.05 -9.86 -7.15
CA VAL A 72 8.33 -10.04 -7.82
C VAL A 72 9.40 -10.52 -6.86
N ILE A 73 9.42 -10.02 -5.62
CA ILE A 73 10.36 -10.53 -4.61
C ILE A 73 10.09 -12.01 -4.33
N GLN A 74 8.82 -12.45 -4.24
CA GLN A 74 8.53 -13.88 -4.03
C GLN A 74 9.12 -14.72 -5.16
N ARG A 75 8.92 -14.27 -6.40
CA ARG A 75 9.47 -14.93 -7.59
C ARG A 75 10.99 -14.97 -7.56
N ALA A 76 11.63 -13.84 -7.26
CA ALA A 76 13.08 -13.70 -7.24
C ALA A 76 13.76 -14.52 -6.14
N VAL A 77 13.12 -14.65 -4.98
CA VAL A 77 13.65 -15.42 -3.84
C VAL A 77 13.39 -16.92 -3.99
N LEU A 78 12.34 -17.33 -4.71
CA LEU A 78 12.01 -18.75 -4.87
C LEU A 78 12.54 -19.38 -6.16
N LEU A 79 12.44 -18.68 -7.29
CA LEU A 79 12.66 -19.26 -8.62
C LEU A 79 14.02 -18.89 -9.19
N HIS A 80 14.54 -17.70 -8.89
CA HIS A 80 15.79 -17.18 -9.46
C HIS A 80 15.86 -17.33 -10.99
N ASP A 81 14.72 -17.16 -11.66
CA ASP A 81 14.48 -17.46 -13.07
C ASP A 81 14.83 -16.32 -14.03
N MET A 82 15.25 -15.15 -13.54
CA MET A 82 15.70 -14.02 -14.35
C MET A 82 16.68 -13.13 -13.61
N GLU A 83 17.35 -12.24 -14.36
CA GLU A 83 18.23 -11.23 -13.76
C GLU A 83 17.42 -10.11 -13.10
N MET A 84 18.06 -9.39 -12.16
CA MET A 84 17.43 -8.32 -11.38
C MET A 84 16.71 -7.25 -12.22
N PRO A 85 17.26 -6.77 -13.36
CA PRO A 85 16.55 -5.83 -14.22
C PRO A 85 15.20 -6.38 -14.73
N GLY A 86 15.13 -7.68 -15.05
CA GLY A 86 13.89 -8.31 -15.51
C GLY A 86 12.82 -8.39 -14.41
N TYR A 87 13.24 -8.61 -13.16
CA TYR A 87 12.34 -8.55 -12.00
C TYR A 87 11.76 -7.15 -11.80
N VAL A 88 12.61 -6.11 -11.83
CA VAL A 88 12.18 -4.72 -11.71
C VAL A 88 11.17 -4.36 -12.80
N GLU A 89 11.47 -4.71 -14.05
CA GLU A 89 10.58 -4.47 -15.19
C GLU A 89 9.23 -5.19 -15.02
N THR A 90 9.23 -6.45 -14.57
CA THR A 90 8.00 -7.22 -14.29
C THR A 90 7.12 -6.53 -13.24
N ALA A 91 7.73 -5.92 -12.22
CA ALA A 91 6.98 -5.20 -11.20
C ALA A 91 6.42 -3.87 -11.72
N ILE A 92 7.17 -3.15 -12.55
CA ILE A 92 6.70 -1.93 -13.22
C ILE A 92 5.46 -2.27 -14.05
N GLN A 93 5.54 -3.29 -14.90
CA GLN A 93 4.42 -3.75 -15.71
C GLN A 93 3.22 -4.20 -14.86
N SER A 94 3.47 -4.90 -13.75
CA SER A 94 2.40 -5.30 -12.82
C SER A 94 1.72 -4.09 -12.16
N TYR A 95 2.50 -3.06 -11.80
CA TYR A 95 1.98 -1.83 -11.22
C TYR A 95 1.15 -1.02 -12.24
N GLN A 96 1.67 -0.89 -13.45
CA GLN A 96 0.97 -0.30 -14.59
C GLN A 96 -0.35 -1.02 -14.86
N PHE A 97 -0.35 -2.36 -14.78
CA PHE A 97 -1.57 -3.16 -14.90
C PHE A 97 -2.64 -2.78 -13.89
N TYR A 98 -2.29 -2.70 -12.60
CA TYR A 98 -3.28 -2.34 -11.58
C TYR A 98 -3.84 -0.93 -11.76
N ALA A 99 -3.01 0.01 -12.19
CA ALA A 99 -3.45 1.38 -12.45
C ALA A 99 -4.41 1.44 -13.65
N ALA A 100 -4.09 0.75 -14.75
CA ALA A 100 -4.96 0.65 -15.92
C ALA A 100 -6.29 -0.06 -15.61
N ASP A 101 -6.23 -1.21 -14.93
CA ASP A 101 -7.41 -1.98 -14.50
C ASP A 101 -8.33 -1.17 -13.58
N HIS A 102 -7.76 -0.43 -12.63
CA HIS A 102 -8.53 0.46 -11.78
C HIS A 102 -9.28 1.52 -12.59
N LEU A 103 -8.62 2.17 -13.55
CA LEU A 103 -9.28 3.14 -14.41
C LEU A 103 -10.40 2.46 -15.18
N LEU A 104 -10.12 1.37 -15.93
CA LEU A 104 -11.13 0.67 -16.74
C LEU A 104 -12.33 0.19 -15.92
N THR A 105 -12.15 -0.33 -14.71
CA THR A 105 -13.30 -0.68 -13.85
C THR A 105 -14.16 0.53 -13.47
N GLN A 106 -13.61 1.76 -13.50
CA GLN A 106 -14.41 2.98 -13.43
C GLN A 106 -15.04 3.37 -14.78
N PHE A 107 -14.53 2.90 -15.93
CA PHE A 107 -15.12 3.12 -17.27
C PHE A 107 -16.19 2.11 -17.63
N GLU A 108 -16.02 0.82 -17.36
CA GLU A 108 -17.02 -0.23 -17.67
C GLU A 108 -18.34 0.00 -16.94
N LYS A 109 -18.29 0.65 -15.76
CA LYS A 109 -19.48 1.14 -15.06
C LYS A 109 -20.25 2.24 -15.82
N LEU A 110 -19.66 2.78 -16.89
CA LEU A 110 -20.09 4.01 -17.56
C LEU A 110 -20.19 3.86 -19.10
N SER A 111 -19.52 2.90 -19.73
CA SER A 111 -19.68 2.56 -21.15
C SER A 111 -19.39 1.08 -21.44
N PRO A 112 -20.28 0.36 -22.16
CA PRO A 112 -20.06 -1.02 -22.62
C PRO A 112 -19.04 -1.17 -23.77
N GLU A 113 -18.57 -0.05 -24.35
CA GLU A 113 -17.84 -0.04 -25.62
C GLU A 113 -16.31 -0.17 -25.47
N PHE A 114 -15.78 -0.02 -24.26
CA PHE A 114 -14.35 -0.18 -23.97
C PHE A 114 -14.05 -1.65 -23.64
N GLN A 115 -13.12 -2.28 -24.36
CA GLN A 115 -12.86 -3.72 -24.27
C GLN A 115 -11.49 -4.00 -23.63
N ALA A 116 -11.27 -5.24 -23.19
CA ALA A 116 -9.99 -5.70 -22.61
C ALA A 116 -8.77 -5.49 -23.55
N GLU A 117 -9.01 -5.29 -24.85
CA GLU A 117 -8.02 -4.95 -25.88
C GLU A 117 -7.38 -3.57 -25.63
N ASP A 118 -8.13 -2.62 -25.09
CA ASP A 118 -7.60 -1.31 -24.67
C ASP A 118 -6.61 -1.47 -23.52
N LEU A 119 -6.94 -2.36 -22.55
CA LEU A 119 -6.02 -2.75 -21.48
C LEU A 119 -4.73 -3.32 -22.09
N ALA A 120 -4.81 -4.27 -23.02
CA ALA A 120 -3.63 -4.87 -23.64
C ALA A 120 -2.68 -3.82 -24.28
N SER A 121 -3.22 -2.78 -24.93
CA SER A 121 -2.43 -1.69 -25.50
C SER A 121 -1.68 -0.84 -24.46
N ILE A 122 -2.27 -0.67 -23.27
CA ILE A 122 -1.66 0.04 -22.13
C ILE A 122 -0.64 -0.86 -21.40
N LEU A 123 -0.90 -2.17 -21.36
CA LEU A 123 -0.13 -3.18 -20.65
C LEU A 123 1.13 -3.64 -21.37
N CYS A 124 1.13 -3.61 -22.70
CA CYS A 124 2.20 -4.18 -23.49
C CYS A 124 3.32 -3.15 -23.77
N GLY A 125 4.41 -3.24 -23.02
CA GLY A 125 5.72 -2.73 -23.45
C GLY A 125 5.90 -1.21 -23.45
N ASN A 126 5.00 -0.47 -22.80
CA ASN A 126 5.14 0.97 -22.66
C ASN A 126 6.28 1.32 -21.70
N THR A 127 7.16 2.22 -22.12
CA THR A 127 8.03 2.97 -21.21
C THR A 127 7.20 3.71 -20.17
N LYS A 128 7.83 4.14 -19.06
CA LYS A 128 7.14 4.91 -18.01
C LYS A 128 6.44 6.16 -18.55
N GLU A 129 7.07 6.84 -19.52
CA GLU A 129 6.53 8.04 -20.17
C GLU A 129 5.34 7.71 -21.07
N GLU A 130 5.45 6.67 -21.90
CA GLU A 130 4.36 6.20 -22.77
C GLU A 130 3.15 5.77 -21.94
N PHE A 131 3.37 5.08 -20.82
CA PHE A 131 2.29 4.68 -19.92
C PHE A 131 1.56 5.91 -19.32
N LEU A 132 2.29 6.92 -18.84
CA LEU A 132 1.66 8.14 -18.31
C LEU A 132 0.84 8.88 -19.37
N ASN A 133 1.33 8.89 -20.63
CA ASN A 133 0.59 9.48 -21.74
C ASN A 133 -0.65 8.66 -22.11
N ALA A 134 -0.58 7.33 -22.06
CA ALA A 134 -1.74 6.46 -22.25
C ALA A 134 -2.81 6.71 -21.17
N ILE A 135 -2.41 6.81 -19.90
CA ILE A 135 -3.32 7.13 -18.78
C ILE A 135 -4.01 8.48 -18.97
N LYS A 136 -3.26 9.51 -19.39
CA LYS A 136 -3.84 10.82 -19.76
C LYS A 136 -4.86 10.68 -20.88
N GLY A 137 -4.52 9.95 -21.95
CA GLY A 137 -5.42 9.72 -23.08
C GLY A 137 -6.72 9.06 -22.68
N ILE A 138 -6.65 7.99 -21.87
CA ILE A 138 -7.82 7.31 -21.30
C ILE A 138 -8.71 8.30 -20.55
N ILE A 139 -8.13 9.04 -19.60
CA ILE A 139 -8.88 10.01 -18.80
C ILE A 139 -9.54 11.08 -19.67
N GLN A 140 -8.81 11.63 -20.64
CA GLN A 140 -9.34 12.62 -21.59
C GLN A 140 -10.51 12.04 -22.39
N THR A 141 -10.37 10.84 -22.94
CA THR A 141 -11.45 10.16 -23.66
C THR A 141 -12.67 9.98 -22.76
N LYS A 142 -12.51 9.63 -21.47
CA LYS A 142 -13.64 9.57 -20.53
C LYS A 142 -14.37 10.88 -20.40
N PHE A 143 -13.59 11.94 -20.21
CA PHE A 143 -14.08 13.26 -19.91
C PHE A 143 -14.86 13.80 -21.10
N ASP A 144 -14.31 13.64 -22.31
CA ASP A 144 -14.94 14.05 -23.57
C ASP A 144 -16.24 13.30 -23.84
N LEU A 145 -16.30 12.00 -23.52
CA LEU A 145 -17.49 11.17 -23.68
C LEU A 145 -18.63 11.53 -22.71
N LYS A 146 -18.40 12.40 -21.72
CA LYS A 146 -19.39 12.85 -20.72
C LYS A 146 -20.22 11.71 -20.12
N LEU A 147 -19.60 10.54 -19.91
CA LEU A 147 -20.32 9.34 -19.54
C LEU A 147 -21.06 9.54 -18.20
N TYR A 148 -22.33 9.17 -18.16
CA TYR A 148 -23.30 9.52 -17.13
C TYR A 148 -22.85 9.20 -15.69
N GLY A 149 -22.53 10.23 -14.90
CA GLY A 149 -22.32 10.12 -13.46
C GLY A 149 -21.33 11.15 -12.92
N PRO A 150 -21.20 11.28 -11.59
CA PRO A 150 -20.15 12.10 -11.00
C PRO A 150 -18.77 11.51 -11.32
N ILE A 151 -18.00 12.21 -12.13
CA ILE A 151 -16.61 11.89 -12.44
C ILE A 151 -15.77 12.20 -11.18
N PRO A 152 -14.90 11.27 -10.70
CA PRO A 152 -13.95 11.60 -9.65
C PRO A 152 -13.02 12.73 -10.09
N GLU A 153 -12.70 13.67 -9.21
CA GLU A 153 -11.90 14.87 -9.52
C GLU A 153 -10.55 14.57 -10.18
N PHE A 154 -9.88 13.48 -9.81
CA PHE A 154 -8.61 13.08 -10.43
C PHE A 154 -8.75 12.65 -11.92
N MET A 155 -9.98 12.42 -12.38
CA MET A 155 -10.32 12.10 -13.76
C MET A 155 -10.81 13.32 -14.54
N ASP A 156 -10.86 14.51 -13.93
CA ASP A 156 -11.13 15.77 -14.62
C ASP A 156 -9.80 16.44 -14.99
N PRO A 157 -9.45 16.53 -16.30
CA PRO A 157 -8.19 17.14 -16.75
C PRO A 157 -7.96 18.57 -16.24
N ASP A 158 -9.03 19.33 -15.98
CA ASP A 158 -8.96 20.72 -15.53
C ASP A 158 -8.87 20.85 -14.00
N HIS A 159 -9.08 19.76 -13.25
CA HIS A 159 -8.98 19.76 -11.80
C HIS A 159 -7.53 19.56 -11.32
N SER A 160 -7.16 20.27 -10.25
CA SER A 160 -5.83 20.16 -9.61
C SER A 160 -5.46 18.73 -9.18
N ALA A 161 -6.46 17.88 -8.91
CA ALA A 161 -6.29 16.50 -8.47
C ALA A 161 -5.75 15.59 -9.58
N HIS A 162 -6.03 15.93 -10.85
CA HIS A 162 -5.57 15.18 -12.00
C HIS A 162 -4.04 15.23 -12.14
N LYS A 163 -3.46 16.44 -12.10
CA LYS A 163 -2.01 16.62 -12.13
C LYS A 163 -1.34 15.89 -10.95
N LYS A 164 -1.89 16.05 -9.74
CA LYS A 164 -1.40 15.36 -8.54
C LYS A 164 -1.44 13.84 -8.70
N TYR A 165 -2.52 13.29 -9.26
CA TYR A 165 -2.63 11.85 -9.53
C TYR A 165 -1.52 11.33 -10.45
N LEU A 166 -1.27 12.02 -11.57
CA LEU A 166 -0.22 11.62 -12.52
C LEU A 166 1.18 11.69 -11.88
N GLU A 167 1.46 12.74 -11.12
CA GLU A 167 2.72 12.86 -10.38
C GLU A 167 2.87 11.74 -9.33
N ARG A 168 1.78 11.38 -8.63
CA ARG A 168 1.79 10.27 -7.66
C ARG A 168 2.05 8.93 -8.36
N LEU A 169 1.46 8.69 -9.53
CA LEU A 169 1.72 7.48 -10.32
C LEU A 169 3.20 7.35 -10.66
N GLU A 170 3.80 8.43 -11.15
CA GLU A 170 5.21 8.48 -11.55
C GLU A 170 6.16 8.25 -10.37
N LYS A 171 5.89 8.91 -9.23
CA LYS A 171 6.69 8.77 -8.02
C LYS A 171 6.78 7.33 -7.51
N GLN A 172 5.80 6.48 -7.80
CA GLN A 172 5.83 5.08 -7.36
C GLN A 172 6.95 4.27 -8.01
N TYR A 173 7.36 4.59 -9.24
CA TYR A 173 8.38 3.81 -9.97
C TYR A 173 9.71 3.79 -9.23
N VAL A 174 10.13 4.92 -8.66
CA VAL A 174 11.41 5.01 -7.93
C VAL A 174 11.44 4.05 -6.73
N LEU A 175 10.31 3.90 -6.04
CA LEU A 175 10.19 2.97 -4.91
C LEU A 175 10.20 1.50 -5.38
N ILE A 176 9.67 1.19 -6.56
CA ILE A 176 9.75 -0.15 -7.16
C ILE A 176 11.19 -0.49 -7.52
N GLU A 177 11.86 0.40 -8.26
CA GLU A 177 13.23 0.21 -8.77
C GLU A 177 14.26 0.04 -7.65
N GLN A 178 14.08 0.75 -6.54
CA GLN A 178 14.98 0.64 -5.39
C GLN A 178 14.56 -0.47 -4.43
N GLY A 179 13.26 -0.66 -4.23
CA GLY A 179 12.72 -1.62 -3.27
C GLY A 179 13.01 -3.06 -3.65
N ILE A 180 12.91 -3.42 -4.93
CA ILE A 180 13.06 -4.82 -5.37
C ILE A 180 14.48 -5.33 -5.18
N PRO A 181 15.54 -4.74 -5.78
CA PRO A 181 16.88 -5.29 -5.68
C PRO A 181 17.34 -5.44 -4.24
N LYS A 182 16.99 -4.46 -3.41
CA LYS A 182 17.38 -4.42 -2.01
C LYS A 182 16.61 -5.40 -1.17
N ALA A 183 15.31 -5.59 -1.43
CA ALA A 183 14.53 -6.57 -0.69
C ALA A 183 14.93 -7.99 -1.09
N VAL A 184 15.22 -8.24 -2.37
CA VAL A 184 15.78 -9.53 -2.80
C VAL A 184 17.13 -9.77 -2.14
N GLU A 185 18.04 -8.79 -2.16
CA GLU A 185 19.33 -8.86 -1.45
C GLU A 185 19.13 -9.16 0.05
N TYR A 186 18.14 -8.54 0.68
CA TYR A 186 17.82 -8.77 2.08
C TYR A 186 17.36 -10.20 2.35
N PHE A 187 16.34 -10.68 1.62
CA PHE A 187 15.75 -11.99 1.83
C PHE A 187 16.68 -13.13 1.40
N GLN A 188 17.54 -12.94 0.40
CA GLN A 188 18.54 -13.95 0.00
C GLN A 188 19.65 -14.15 1.04
N LYS A 189 19.89 -13.17 1.93
CA LYS A 189 20.85 -13.31 3.03
C LYS A 189 20.30 -14.10 4.22
N ILE A 190 19.01 -14.41 4.23
CA ILE A 190 18.40 -15.22 5.28
C ILE A 190 18.73 -16.68 5.00
N GLU A 191 19.47 -17.31 5.92
CA GLU A 191 19.93 -18.70 5.78
C GLU A 191 18.79 -19.73 5.87
N GLU A 192 17.69 -19.36 6.53
CA GLU A 192 16.52 -20.24 6.66
C GLU A 192 15.67 -20.24 5.39
N PRO A 193 15.09 -21.39 4.99
CA PRO A 193 14.14 -21.45 3.88
C PRO A 193 12.97 -20.49 4.09
N ILE A 194 12.78 -19.58 3.13
CA ILE A 194 11.67 -18.63 3.14
C ILE A 194 10.47 -19.26 2.44
N THR A 195 9.33 -19.21 3.13
CA THR A 195 8.00 -19.52 2.60
C THR A 195 7.14 -18.27 2.58
N PHE A 196 6.05 -18.31 1.82
CA PHE A 196 5.17 -17.14 1.63
C PHE A 196 3.78 -17.47 2.12
N ARG A 197 3.20 -16.57 2.91
CA ARG A 197 1.87 -16.82 3.48
C ARG A 197 0.81 -16.70 2.39
N LYS A 198 -0.07 -17.70 2.28
CA LYS A 198 -1.28 -17.62 1.46
C LYS A 198 -2.37 -16.90 2.27
N ARG A 199 -2.89 -15.76 1.77
CA ARG A 199 -4.14 -15.18 2.25
C ARG A 199 -5.30 -15.98 1.67
N ILE A 200 -6.10 -16.61 2.51
CA ILE A 200 -7.40 -17.08 2.04
C ILE A 200 -8.30 -15.86 1.87
N LYS A 201 -8.62 -15.49 0.63
CA LYS A 201 -9.68 -14.52 0.33
C LYS A 201 -10.95 -15.32 0.06
N ALA A 202 -12.01 -15.10 0.83
CA ALA A 202 -13.32 -15.59 0.43
C ALA A 202 -13.81 -14.79 -0.78
N ASN A 203 -14.23 -15.45 -1.86
CA ASN A 203 -14.83 -14.76 -2.99
C ASN A 203 -16.28 -14.31 -2.67
N TYR A 204 -16.92 -13.64 -3.62
CA TYR A 204 -18.31 -13.14 -3.50
C TYR A 204 -19.33 -14.22 -3.07
N PHE A 205 -19.03 -15.49 -3.34
CA PHE A 205 -19.85 -16.65 -3.01
C PHE A 205 -19.44 -17.37 -1.70
N GLY A 206 -18.54 -16.78 -0.91
CA GLY A 206 -18.09 -17.38 0.35
C GLY A 206 -17.16 -18.58 0.16
N ILE A 207 -16.71 -18.86 -1.07
CA ILE A 207 -15.75 -19.92 -1.33
C ILE A 207 -14.36 -19.39 -0.95
N PRO A 208 -13.65 -20.03 0.00
CA PRO A 208 -12.27 -19.68 0.30
C PRO A 208 -11.41 -19.95 -0.93
N VAL A 209 -11.00 -18.89 -1.61
CA VAL A 209 -9.99 -18.96 -2.65
C VAL A 209 -8.64 -18.72 -1.96
N PRO A 210 -7.73 -19.71 -1.96
CA PRO A 210 -6.37 -19.47 -1.51
C PRO A 210 -5.72 -18.49 -2.48
N THR A 211 -5.60 -17.24 -2.05
CA THR A 211 -4.80 -16.23 -2.75
C THR A 211 -3.44 -16.14 -2.07
N PHE A 212 -2.37 -15.87 -2.81
CA PHE A 212 -1.10 -15.56 -2.16
C PHE A 212 -1.26 -14.23 -1.41
N GLY A 213 -0.97 -14.25 -0.11
CA GLY A 213 -1.10 -13.09 0.75
C GLY A 213 0.15 -12.26 0.62
N PHE A 214 0.08 -11.22 -0.20
CA PHE A 214 1.23 -10.40 -0.53
C PHE A 214 1.81 -9.73 0.73
N GLY A 215 3.14 -9.72 0.82
CA GLY A 215 3.91 -8.98 1.84
C GLY A 215 4.29 -9.76 3.09
N GLN A 216 3.87 -11.02 3.27
CA GLN A 216 4.21 -11.84 4.44
C GLN A 216 5.14 -13.01 4.07
N PHE A 217 6.37 -12.94 4.56
CA PHE A 217 7.44 -13.94 4.38
C PHE A 217 7.62 -14.69 5.69
N VAL A 218 7.89 -15.99 5.65
CA VAL A 218 7.92 -16.81 6.86
C VAL A 218 9.08 -17.79 6.76
N THR A 219 9.98 -17.76 7.73
CA THR A 219 11.00 -18.78 7.98
C THR A 219 10.54 -19.69 9.10
N LYS A 220 11.35 -20.69 9.48
CA LYS A 220 11.03 -21.56 10.62
C LYS A 220 11.00 -20.75 11.92
N SER A 221 11.92 -19.81 12.10
CA SER A 221 12.07 -19.03 13.33
C SER A 221 11.23 -17.76 13.39
N ARG A 222 10.86 -17.14 12.25
CA ARG A 222 10.31 -15.77 12.23
C ARG A 222 9.39 -15.52 11.04
N GLY A 223 8.47 -14.56 11.20
CA GLY A 223 7.72 -13.97 10.09
C GLY A 223 8.18 -12.55 9.76
N TYR A 224 7.97 -12.10 8.54
CA TYR A 224 8.36 -10.78 8.07
C TYR A 224 7.20 -10.13 7.32
N ILE A 225 6.92 -8.86 7.62
CA ILE A 225 6.05 -7.99 6.82
C ILE A 225 6.94 -7.01 6.07
N LEU A 226 6.96 -7.09 4.74
CA LEU A 226 7.63 -6.07 3.93
C LEU A 226 6.68 -4.90 3.67
N LYS A 227 7.18 -3.67 3.83
CA LYS A 227 6.48 -2.44 3.48
C LYS A 227 7.42 -1.49 2.75
N SER A 228 6.94 -0.83 1.70
CA SER A 228 7.65 0.26 1.02
C SER A 228 7.08 1.60 1.45
N SER A 229 7.93 2.57 1.74
CA SER A 229 7.52 3.89 2.22
C SER A 229 8.50 4.99 1.85
N GLU A 230 7.99 6.22 1.69
CA GLU A 230 8.80 7.42 1.58
C GLU A 230 9.64 7.66 2.85
N PRO A 231 10.83 8.28 2.76
CA PRO A 231 11.75 8.44 3.89
C PRO A 231 11.18 9.18 5.10
N ASN A 232 10.42 10.25 4.87
CA ASN A 232 9.79 11.06 5.94
C ASN A 232 8.66 10.29 6.67
N LYS A 233 8.10 9.25 6.04
CA LYS A 233 7.02 8.42 6.60
C LYS A 233 7.52 7.17 7.32
N VAL A 234 8.83 6.90 7.30
CA VAL A 234 9.39 5.78 8.04
C VAL A 234 9.54 6.17 9.52
N PRO A 235 8.94 5.43 10.47
CA PRO A 235 9.18 5.65 11.89
C PRO A 235 10.68 5.64 12.20
N LYS A 236 11.12 6.35 13.25
CA LYS A 236 12.53 6.30 13.67
C LYS A 236 12.78 5.27 14.76
N THR A 237 11.75 4.96 15.55
CA THR A 237 11.80 4.06 16.71
C THR A 237 10.54 3.20 16.75
N TRP A 238 10.58 2.11 17.52
CA TRP A 238 9.45 1.19 17.68
C TRP A 238 8.19 1.88 18.22
N GLU A 239 8.37 2.80 19.17
CA GLU A 239 7.28 3.54 19.80
C GLU A 239 6.48 4.33 18.77
N LYS A 240 7.16 4.85 17.74
CA LYS A 240 6.59 5.61 16.63
C LYS A 240 5.99 4.75 15.52
N VAL A 241 6.10 3.42 15.59
CA VAL A 241 5.40 2.54 14.64
C VAL A 241 3.89 2.66 14.89
N SER A 242 3.13 2.78 13.80
CA SER A 242 1.67 2.99 13.85
C SER A 242 0.97 1.85 14.59
N LEU A 243 -0.13 2.17 15.28
CA LEU A 243 -0.99 1.16 15.93
C LEU A 243 -1.43 0.07 14.93
N ASN A 244 -1.76 0.46 13.70
CA ASN A 244 -2.15 -0.46 12.64
C ASN A 244 -1.04 -1.46 12.31
N ASP A 245 0.22 -1.02 12.19
CA ASP A 245 1.32 -1.92 11.87
C ASP A 245 1.73 -2.79 13.08
N LYS A 246 1.70 -2.26 14.31
CA LYS A 246 1.89 -3.06 15.54
C LYS A 246 0.85 -4.18 15.63
N CYS A 247 -0.42 -3.86 15.43
CA CYS A 247 -1.50 -4.85 15.51
C CYS A 247 -1.50 -5.84 14.33
N LYS A 248 -0.99 -5.45 13.15
CA LYS A 248 -0.74 -6.41 12.04
C LYS A 248 0.32 -7.43 12.42
N LEU A 249 1.44 -6.97 13.00
CA LEU A 249 2.52 -7.84 13.47
C LEU A 249 2.01 -8.77 14.57
N ALA A 250 1.27 -8.23 15.54
CA ALA A 250 0.72 -8.99 16.66
C ALA A 250 -0.19 -10.13 16.20
N PHE A 251 -1.13 -9.82 15.30
CA PHE A 251 -2.03 -10.81 14.71
C PHE A 251 -1.26 -11.94 14.03
N ALA A 252 -0.24 -11.57 13.25
CA ALA A 252 0.57 -12.55 12.54
C ALA A 252 1.41 -13.41 13.52
N ALA A 253 2.00 -12.79 14.55
CA ALA A 253 2.81 -13.47 15.56
C ALA A 253 2.00 -14.45 16.41
N VAL A 254 0.83 -14.04 16.89
CA VAL A 254 -0.06 -14.91 17.67
C VAL A 254 -0.63 -16.03 16.80
N THR A 255 -1.04 -15.74 15.56
CA THR A 255 -1.61 -16.77 14.66
C THR A 255 -0.58 -17.85 14.33
N GLU A 256 0.67 -17.46 14.10
CA GLU A 256 1.73 -18.36 13.57
C GLU A 256 2.70 -18.82 14.68
N GLN A 257 2.43 -18.42 15.93
CA GLN A 257 3.16 -18.76 17.15
C GLN A 257 4.68 -18.57 17.01
N ARG A 258 5.08 -17.42 16.47
CA ARG A 258 6.49 -17.06 16.27
C ARG A 258 6.68 -15.54 16.28
N PRO A 259 7.91 -15.02 16.52
CA PRO A 259 8.20 -13.59 16.39
C PRO A 259 8.00 -13.08 14.96
N TRP A 260 7.68 -11.79 14.83
CA TRP A 260 7.50 -11.13 13.53
C TRP A 260 8.28 -9.83 13.43
N GLU A 261 8.73 -9.53 12.22
CA GLU A 261 9.50 -8.32 11.92
C GLU A 261 8.82 -7.48 10.84
N LEU A 262 8.61 -6.20 11.10
CA LEU A 262 8.25 -5.24 10.06
C LEU A 262 9.53 -4.72 9.42
N VAL A 263 9.69 -5.02 8.14
CA VAL A 263 10.79 -4.60 7.30
C VAL A 263 10.29 -3.47 6.40
N VAL A 264 10.68 -2.24 6.69
CA VAL A 264 10.30 -1.07 5.90
C VAL A 264 11.44 -0.71 4.96
N THR A 265 11.26 -0.96 3.67
CA THR A 265 12.14 -0.47 2.60
C THR A 265 11.78 0.98 2.26
N THR A 266 12.79 1.83 2.11
CA THR A 266 12.62 3.23 1.74
C THR A 266 13.53 3.63 0.59
N ARG A 267 13.29 4.80 0.00
CA ARG A 267 14.17 5.38 -1.00
C ARG A 267 15.51 5.69 -0.35
N GLN A 268 16.59 5.29 -1.00
CA GLN A 268 17.93 5.67 -0.55
C GLN A 268 18.13 7.17 -0.74
N GLY A 269 18.41 7.88 0.35
CA GLY A 269 18.81 9.28 0.27
C GLY A 269 20.16 9.43 -0.44
N ARG A 270 20.42 10.60 -1.05
CA ARG A 270 21.75 10.89 -1.65
C ARG A 270 22.87 10.71 -0.63
N ASP A 271 22.64 11.12 0.62
CA ASP A 271 23.61 10.99 1.69
C ASP A 271 23.85 9.52 2.09
N ASP A 272 22.82 8.66 2.07
CA ASP A 272 22.96 7.23 2.37
C ASP A 272 23.76 6.52 1.29
N ALA A 273 23.50 6.83 0.02
CA ALA A 273 24.27 6.29 -1.12
C ALA A 273 25.73 6.73 -1.07
N ARG A 274 25.98 8.01 -0.77
CA ARG A 274 27.32 8.53 -0.54
C ARG A 274 27.99 7.79 0.61
N ASN A 275 27.34 7.72 1.77
CA ASN A 275 27.93 7.14 2.98
C ASN A 275 28.22 5.64 2.82
N LEU A 276 27.37 4.88 2.13
CA LEU A 276 27.65 3.47 1.82
C LEU A 276 28.87 3.32 0.90
N LEU A 277 28.98 4.14 -0.15
CA LEU A 277 30.15 4.14 -1.03
C LEU A 277 31.44 4.46 -0.24
N LEU A 278 31.38 5.43 0.68
CA LEU A 278 32.52 5.76 1.55
C LEU A 278 32.88 4.60 2.49
N LEU A 279 31.88 3.93 3.08
CA LEU A 279 32.10 2.76 3.93
C LEU A 279 32.75 1.59 3.17
N ASP A 280 32.40 1.37 1.91
CA ASP A 280 33.03 0.34 1.09
C ASP A 280 34.50 0.64 0.82
N MET A 281 34.85 1.92 0.59
CA MET A 281 36.25 2.34 0.47
C MET A 281 37.02 2.21 1.79
N ILE A 282 36.38 2.52 2.92
CA ILE A 282 36.96 2.33 4.27
C ILE A 282 37.24 0.85 4.52
N LYS A 283 36.29 -0.04 4.20
CA LYS A 283 36.46 -1.49 4.32
C LYS A 283 37.57 -2.04 3.41
N ALA A 284 37.78 -1.42 2.25
CA ALA A 284 38.90 -1.73 1.36
C ALA A 284 40.25 -1.18 1.85
N GLY A 285 40.29 -0.50 3.00
CA GLY A 285 41.52 -0.05 3.66
C GLY A 285 42.09 1.27 3.14
N LEU A 286 41.32 2.06 2.38
CA LEU A 286 41.79 3.34 1.83
C LEU A 286 41.93 4.41 2.92
N GLY A 287 42.97 5.25 2.79
CA GLY A 287 43.17 6.42 3.65
C GLY A 287 42.21 7.57 3.34
N VAL A 288 42.04 8.50 4.29
CA VAL A 288 41.09 9.64 4.17
C VAL A 288 41.28 10.45 2.88
N THR A 289 42.53 10.80 2.55
CA THR A 289 42.86 11.56 1.34
C THR A 289 42.55 10.78 0.07
N GLU A 290 42.82 9.46 0.07
CA GLU A 290 42.55 8.58 -1.07
C GLU A 290 41.05 8.43 -1.31
N ILE A 291 40.26 8.31 -0.24
CA ILE A 291 38.80 8.26 -0.30
C ILE A 291 38.25 9.55 -0.91
N CYS A 292 38.71 10.72 -0.46
CA CYS A 292 38.27 12.02 -0.99
C CYS A 292 38.54 12.15 -2.49
N ASN A 293 39.72 11.73 -2.94
CA ASN A 293 40.09 11.77 -4.36
C ASN A 293 39.27 10.78 -5.19
N LYS A 294 39.17 9.53 -4.73
CA LYS A 294 38.43 8.47 -5.42
C LYS A 294 36.93 8.77 -5.52
N PHE A 295 36.33 9.37 -4.50
CA PHE A 295 34.95 9.81 -4.55
C PHE A 295 34.70 10.88 -5.62
N LYS A 296 35.63 11.82 -5.76
CA LYS A 296 35.57 12.88 -6.78
C LYS A 296 35.72 12.31 -8.19
N GLU A 297 36.60 11.33 -8.39
CA GLU A 297 36.76 10.59 -9.66
C GLU A 297 35.49 9.82 -10.05
N ILE A 298 34.89 9.09 -9.10
CA ILE A 298 33.62 8.38 -9.33
C ILE A 298 32.50 9.36 -9.69
N SER A 299 32.40 10.48 -8.97
CA SER A 299 31.41 11.52 -9.23
C SER A 299 31.56 12.09 -10.65
N LEU A 300 32.80 12.33 -11.09
CA LEU A 300 33.07 12.79 -12.46
C LEU A 300 32.65 11.74 -13.50
N LYS A 301 33.00 10.47 -13.29
CA LYS A 301 32.67 9.36 -14.20
C LYS A 301 31.17 9.15 -14.35
N ASN A 302 30.42 9.34 -13.27
CA ASN A 302 28.97 9.15 -13.23
C ASN A 302 28.17 10.40 -13.67
N GLY A 303 28.84 11.52 -14.00
CA GLY A 303 28.16 12.78 -14.33
C GLY A 303 27.51 13.46 -13.13
N ASP A 304 27.94 13.11 -11.92
CA ASP A 304 27.41 13.63 -10.65
C ASP A 304 28.04 15.01 -10.31
N LEU A 305 27.50 16.05 -10.95
CA LEU A 305 28.02 17.42 -10.85
C LEU A 305 27.23 18.29 -9.86
N THR A 306 27.87 19.33 -9.35
CA THR A 306 27.23 20.45 -8.65
C THR A 306 26.50 21.35 -9.65
N ALA A 307 25.64 22.27 -9.17
CA ALA A 307 25.00 23.28 -10.02
C ALA A 307 26.01 24.17 -10.78
N SER A 308 27.26 24.22 -10.31
CA SER A 308 28.38 24.92 -10.95
C SER A 308 29.21 24.05 -11.90
N GLY A 309 28.75 22.83 -12.23
CA GLY A 309 29.42 21.94 -13.17
C GLY A 309 30.69 21.25 -12.64
N LYS A 310 30.97 21.33 -11.34
CA LYS A 310 32.13 20.65 -10.72
C LYS A 310 31.72 19.27 -10.22
N PRO A 311 32.61 18.25 -10.26
CA PRO A 311 32.30 16.96 -9.68
C PRO A 311 32.04 17.13 -8.18
N LYS A 312 31.01 16.42 -7.67
CA LYS A 312 30.76 16.37 -6.24
C LYS A 312 31.99 15.83 -5.50
N SER A 313 32.20 16.33 -4.30
CA SER A 313 33.32 15.94 -3.43
C SER A 313 32.83 15.68 -2.02
N VAL A 314 33.64 14.94 -1.25
CA VAL A 314 33.46 14.74 0.19
C VAL A 314 34.61 15.42 0.93
N THR A 315 34.37 15.92 2.14
CA THR A 315 35.41 16.51 2.99
C THR A 315 36.12 15.45 3.82
N ALA A 316 37.39 15.70 4.17
CA ALA A 316 38.15 14.83 5.08
C ALA A 316 37.40 14.63 6.42
N ASP A 317 36.85 15.70 7.00
CA ASP A 317 36.04 15.66 8.22
C ASP A 317 34.83 14.72 8.11
N THR A 318 34.15 14.69 6.95
CA THR A 318 33.03 13.75 6.72
C THR A 318 33.52 12.30 6.73
N VAL A 319 34.65 12.02 6.07
CA VAL A 319 35.24 10.67 6.01
C VAL A 319 35.73 10.24 7.39
N GLU A 320 36.40 11.12 8.13
CA GLU A 320 36.90 10.85 9.49
C GLU A 320 35.76 10.56 10.46
N LYS A 321 34.68 11.36 10.43
CA LYS A 321 33.45 11.09 11.22
C LYS A 321 32.86 9.72 10.90
N LEU A 322 32.85 9.33 9.62
CA LEU A 322 32.31 8.04 9.21
C LEU A 322 33.22 6.87 9.63
N ILE A 323 34.54 7.04 9.59
CA ILE A 323 35.51 6.06 10.12
C ILE A 323 35.33 5.89 11.63
N LEU A 324 35.17 6.99 12.37
CA LEU A 324 34.92 6.95 13.81
C LEU A 324 33.62 6.22 14.11
N ALA A 325 32.53 6.60 13.46
CA ALA A 325 31.23 5.94 13.61
C ALA A 325 31.31 4.44 13.27
N ALA A 326 32.01 4.07 12.19
CA ALA A 326 32.15 2.67 11.78
C ALA A 326 32.93 1.79 12.78
N LYS A 327 33.71 2.39 13.68
CA LYS A 327 34.42 1.71 14.77
C LYS A 327 33.57 1.57 16.04
N GLU A 328 32.43 2.24 16.14
CA GLU A 328 31.57 2.17 17.31
C GLU A 328 30.89 0.79 17.40
N PRO A 329 30.88 0.16 18.60
CA PRO A 329 30.13 -1.08 18.81
C PRO A 329 28.64 -0.90 18.49
N GLY A 330 28.11 -1.76 17.61
CA GLY A 330 26.71 -1.69 17.20
C GLY A 330 26.42 -0.75 16.03
N PHE A 331 27.44 -0.16 15.41
CA PHE A 331 27.28 0.60 14.17
C PHE A 331 26.57 -0.24 13.09
N GLN A 332 25.45 0.26 12.61
CA GLN A 332 24.75 -0.27 11.46
C GLN A 332 25.01 0.67 10.28
N PRO A 333 25.57 0.19 9.16
CA PRO A 333 25.74 1.03 7.98
C PRO A 333 24.38 1.57 7.54
N PRO A 334 24.32 2.74 6.89
CA PRO A 334 23.08 3.27 6.36
C PRO A 334 22.36 2.20 5.56
N SER A 335 21.15 1.88 6.01
CA SER A 335 20.33 0.84 5.40
C SER A 335 19.09 1.50 4.84
N ILE A 336 18.71 1.11 3.63
CA ILE A 336 17.41 1.49 3.10
C ILE A 336 16.26 0.74 3.81
N PHE A 337 16.60 -0.16 4.73
CA PHE A 337 15.65 -0.84 5.58
C PHE A 337 15.65 -0.26 6.98
N ARG A 338 14.45 -0.04 7.51
CA ARG A 338 14.24 -0.02 8.95
C ARG A 338 13.51 -1.28 9.36
N LYS A 339 13.98 -1.89 10.44
CA LYS A 339 13.44 -3.15 10.95
C LYS A 339 12.86 -2.92 12.33
N TYR A 340 11.73 -3.55 12.58
CA TYR A 340 11.07 -3.52 13.87
C TYR A 340 10.66 -4.93 14.22
N GLU A 341 11.25 -5.45 15.28
CA GLU A 341 10.97 -6.80 15.75
C GLU A 341 9.89 -6.76 16.83
N MET A 342 8.94 -7.67 16.74
CA MET A 342 7.93 -7.93 17.76
C MET A 342 8.09 -9.38 18.24
N MET A 343 8.43 -9.52 19.52
CA MET A 343 8.50 -10.80 20.22
C MET A 343 7.10 -11.32 20.55
N LEU A 344 6.96 -12.63 20.78
CA LEU A 344 5.66 -13.25 21.00
C LEU A 344 5.00 -12.75 22.29
N GLU A 345 5.79 -12.48 23.33
CA GLU A 345 5.33 -11.94 24.61
C GLU A 345 4.69 -10.55 24.43
N GLU A 346 5.31 -9.71 23.59
CA GLU A 346 4.78 -8.39 23.26
C GLU A 346 3.57 -8.50 22.32
N ALA A 347 3.58 -9.45 21.38
CA ALA A 347 2.47 -9.68 20.46
C ALA A 347 1.17 -9.98 21.19
N ILE A 348 1.20 -10.73 22.29
CA ILE A 348 0.01 -11.01 23.11
C ILE A 348 -0.59 -9.72 23.69
N HIS A 349 0.23 -8.75 24.06
CA HIS A 349 -0.27 -7.46 24.54
C HIS A 349 -1.01 -6.70 23.43
N TRP A 350 -0.40 -6.60 22.25
CA TRP A 350 -0.98 -5.89 21.12
C TRP A 350 -2.19 -6.62 20.51
N GLU A 351 -2.25 -7.95 20.56
CA GLU A 351 -3.38 -8.71 20.03
C GLU A 351 -4.68 -8.45 20.81
N LYS A 352 -4.59 -8.11 22.11
CA LYS A 352 -5.75 -7.64 22.88
C LYS A 352 -6.43 -6.43 22.24
N HIS A 353 -5.68 -5.56 21.55
CA HIS A 353 -6.31 -4.46 20.80
C HIS A 353 -7.12 -4.95 19.60
N ASN A 354 -6.69 -6.01 18.92
CA ASN A 354 -7.47 -6.63 17.84
C ASN A 354 -8.74 -7.29 18.39
N GLU A 355 -8.63 -8.02 19.51
CA GLU A 355 -9.78 -8.62 20.19
C GLU A 355 -10.80 -7.56 20.65
N LEU A 356 -10.34 -6.49 21.30
CA LEU A 356 -11.20 -5.38 21.72
C LEU A 356 -11.87 -4.69 20.53
N THR A 357 -11.15 -4.53 19.41
CA THR A 357 -11.70 -3.95 18.18
C THR A 357 -12.80 -4.86 17.61
N ALA A 358 -12.55 -6.16 17.53
CA ALA A 358 -13.54 -7.14 17.09
C ALA A 358 -14.78 -7.09 17.99
N ASN A 359 -14.62 -7.13 19.31
CA ASN A 359 -15.74 -7.04 20.26
C ASN A 359 -16.54 -5.73 20.14
N SER A 360 -15.86 -4.62 19.83
CA SER A 360 -16.52 -3.33 19.63
C SER A 360 -17.37 -3.31 18.36
N ILE A 361 -16.83 -3.83 17.26
CA ILE A 361 -17.58 -4.02 16.01
C ILE A 361 -18.81 -4.91 16.25
N ASN A 362 -18.61 -5.99 16.99
CA ASN A 362 -19.63 -6.97 17.32
C ASN A 362 -20.80 -6.33 18.07
N PHE A 363 -20.48 -5.59 19.13
CA PHE A 363 -21.44 -4.86 19.93
C PHE A 363 -22.21 -3.84 19.08
N LEU A 364 -21.51 -3.07 18.24
CA LEU A 364 -22.12 -2.09 17.34
C LEU A 364 -23.15 -2.76 16.44
N VAL A 365 -22.77 -3.83 15.75
CA VAL A 365 -23.64 -4.53 14.81
C VAL A 365 -24.85 -5.18 15.52
N HIS A 366 -24.65 -5.75 16.71
CA HIS A 366 -25.73 -6.36 17.50
C HIS A 366 -26.72 -5.33 18.06
N SER A 367 -26.26 -4.11 18.30
CA SER A 367 -27.09 -3.02 18.82
C SER A 367 -27.98 -2.40 17.73
N CYS A 368 -27.67 -2.62 16.45
CA CYS A 368 -28.46 -2.11 15.34
C CYS A 368 -29.76 -2.89 15.13
N ARG A 369 -30.87 -2.16 14.99
CA ARG A 369 -32.17 -2.70 14.60
C ARG A 369 -32.18 -2.90 13.10
N LYS A 370 -32.54 -4.11 12.63
CA LYS A 370 -32.55 -4.45 11.19
C LYS A 370 -33.33 -3.46 10.31
N LYS A 371 -34.44 -2.92 10.82
CA LYS A 371 -35.30 -1.96 10.08
C LYS A 371 -34.76 -0.52 10.04
N SER A 372 -33.76 -0.21 10.88
CA SER A 372 -33.21 1.14 11.05
C SER A 372 -31.67 1.11 11.09
N ILE A 373 -31.06 0.13 10.40
CA ILE A 373 -29.62 -0.10 10.44
C ILE A 373 -28.81 1.13 9.98
N ASN A 374 -29.36 1.91 9.04
CA ASN A 374 -28.72 3.13 8.56
C ASN A 374 -28.60 4.18 9.69
N ASP A 375 -29.71 4.48 10.35
CA ASP A 375 -29.76 5.45 11.46
C ASP A 375 -28.98 4.95 12.69
N ASP A 376 -29.10 3.66 13.02
CA ASP A 376 -28.42 3.10 14.19
C ASP A 376 -26.90 3.08 13.97
N ILE A 377 -26.42 2.73 12.77
CA ILE A 377 -24.99 2.83 12.45
C ILE A 377 -24.52 4.29 12.44
N LYS A 378 -25.33 5.21 11.91
CA LYS A 378 -25.03 6.64 11.98
C LYS A 378 -24.72 7.04 13.41
N THR A 379 -25.62 6.72 14.34
CA THR A 379 -25.49 7.07 15.76
C THR A 379 -24.31 6.36 16.43
N LEU A 380 -24.09 5.08 16.13
CA LEU A 380 -23.06 4.28 16.81
C LEU A 380 -21.64 4.50 16.27
N CYS A 381 -21.50 4.89 15.00
CA CYS A 381 -20.20 5.22 14.39
C CYS A 381 -19.82 6.70 14.55
N PHE A 382 -20.70 7.51 15.14
CA PHE A 382 -20.49 8.95 15.29
C PHE A 382 -19.52 9.25 16.43
N ASP A 383 -18.22 9.21 16.15
CA ASP A 383 -17.21 9.82 17.00
C ASP A 383 -16.28 10.68 16.12
N ASN A 384 -16.20 11.97 16.47
CA ASN A 384 -15.25 12.97 15.97
C ASN A 384 -15.14 13.10 14.43
N ILE A 385 -16.09 13.83 13.81
CA ILE A 385 -16.02 14.19 12.37
C ILE A 385 -14.80 15.08 12.08
N GLU A 386 -14.39 15.91 13.03
CA GLU A 386 -13.28 16.84 12.87
C GLU A 386 -11.95 16.08 12.71
N GLY A 387 -11.27 16.30 11.59
CA GLY A 387 -9.99 15.66 11.26
C GLY A 387 -10.10 14.30 10.57
N MET A 388 -11.30 13.87 10.14
CA MET A 388 -11.43 12.68 9.31
C MET A 388 -10.87 12.93 7.90
N LEU A 389 -9.81 12.20 7.54
CA LEU A 389 -9.35 12.09 6.16
C LEU A 389 -10.33 11.22 5.37
N VAL A 390 -11.16 11.86 4.55
CA VAL A 390 -12.23 11.23 3.76
C VAL A 390 -12.08 11.64 2.31
N LYS A 391 -12.06 10.66 1.39
CA LYS A 391 -11.98 10.95 -0.04
C LYS A 391 -13.28 11.66 -0.51
N PRO A 392 -13.22 12.57 -1.49
CA PRO A 392 -14.39 13.35 -1.92
C PRO A 392 -15.65 12.54 -2.28
N ASP A 393 -15.52 11.34 -2.83
CA ASP A 393 -16.65 10.46 -3.14
C ASP A 393 -17.20 9.71 -1.91
N GLU A 394 -16.32 9.29 -0.99
CA GLU A 394 -16.70 8.74 0.31
C GLU A 394 -17.47 9.78 1.13
N ARG A 395 -17.01 11.04 1.10
CA ARG A 395 -17.64 12.19 1.75
C ARG A 395 -19.04 12.41 1.21
N ARG A 396 -19.18 12.58 -0.12
CA ARG A 396 -20.49 12.71 -0.76
C ARG A 396 -21.40 11.54 -0.42
N LYS A 397 -20.85 10.32 -0.33
CA LYS A 397 -21.65 9.15 0.04
C LYS A 397 -22.08 9.16 1.49
N ILE A 398 -21.24 9.66 2.40
CA ILE A 398 -21.59 9.85 3.80
C ILE A 398 -22.69 10.91 3.93
N GLU A 399 -22.55 12.04 3.25
CA GLU A 399 -23.54 13.12 3.16
C GLU A 399 -24.88 12.59 2.61
N GLU A 400 -24.87 11.78 1.55
CA GLU A 400 -26.08 11.19 0.96
C GLU A 400 -26.76 10.18 1.92
N LEU A 401 -25.99 9.28 2.53
CA LEU A 401 -26.54 8.22 3.38
C LEU A 401 -27.07 8.74 4.71
N TRP A 402 -26.40 9.75 5.26
CA TRP A 402 -26.59 10.17 6.64
C TRP A 402 -26.92 11.65 6.82
N GLY A 403 -26.88 12.48 5.78
CA GLY A 403 -27.15 13.92 5.88
C GLY A 403 -26.17 14.66 6.78
N LEU A 404 -24.91 14.22 6.78
CA LEU A 404 -23.84 14.76 7.62
C LEU A 404 -22.93 15.64 6.79
N GLU A 405 -22.82 16.91 7.13
CA GLU A 405 -21.82 17.80 6.54
C GLU A 405 -20.44 17.47 7.12
N ILE A 406 -19.52 17.00 6.28
CA ILE A 406 -18.14 16.78 6.69
C ILE A 406 -17.35 18.05 6.31
N PRO A 407 -16.56 18.66 7.19
CA PRO A 407 -15.70 19.80 6.86
C PRO A 407 -14.66 19.40 5.81
N ASP A 408 -14.34 20.27 4.85
CA ASP A 408 -13.32 19.97 3.85
C ASP A 408 -11.96 19.79 4.52
N THR A 409 -11.38 18.59 4.40
CA THR A 409 -10.10 18.23 5.03
C THR A 409 -8.98 18.10 4.00
N THR A 410 -9.25 18.46 2.73
CA THR A 410 -8.25 18.47 1.65
C THR A 410 -7.00 19.29 1.99
N GLU A 411 -7.12 20.32 2.85
CA GLU A 411 -5.97 21.10 3.36
C GLU A 411 -5.00 20.31 4.26
N GLN A 412 -5.39 19.16 4.83
CA GLN A 412 -4.48 18.34 5.67
C GLN A 412 -3.51 17.49 4.84
N GLU A 413 -3.89 17.04 3.65
CA GLU A 413 -2.91 16.50 2.68
C GLU A 413 -1.91 17.59 2.28
N GLU A 414 -2.32 18.87 2.23
CA GLU A 414 -1.44 19.98 1.86
C GLU A 414 -0.35 20.27 2.90
N GLN A 415 -0.58 19.99 4.17
CA GLN A 415 0.43 20.17 5.24
C GLN A 415 1.31 18.92 5.45
N GLU A 416 0.79 17.71 5.20
CA GLU A 416 1.58 16.46 5.29
C GLU A 416 2.38 16.14 4.02
N GLU A 417 2.03 16.66 2.84
CA GLU A 417 2.83 16.51 1.61
C GLU A 417 3.91 17.59 1.44
N ALA A 418 3.78 18.74 2.11
CA ALA A 418 4.77 19.82 2.11
C ALA A 418 5.88 19.66 3.17
N ALA A 419 5.76 18.68 4.08
CA ALA A 419 6.70 18.36 5.17
C ALA A 419 7.37 16.99 4.99
#